data_AF-A0A366H3G4-F1
#
_entry.id   AF-A0A366H3G4-F1
#
_cell.length_a   1.000
_cell.length_b   1.000
_cell.length_c   1.000
_cell.angle_alpha   90.00
_cell.angle_beta   90.00
_cell.angle_gamma   90.00
#
_symmetry.space_group_name_H-M   'P 1'
#
loop_
_entity.id
_entity.type
_entity.pdbx_description
1 polymer ?
#
loop_
_entity_poly.entity_id
_entity_poly.type
_entity_poly.pdbx_seq_one_letter_code
_entity_poly.pdbx_strand_id
1 'polypeptide(L)'
;MSCRFNPIASCILLLAVLLCASAAQGQVLVYKFDTSDAKGINFHTFEGGYVVAPLLGGDATFLLTTKEDGRQYLESSGGGRLFTAVSGSGDKKAVISASTGLGAAEGALVALGDINHTVKISSPASTITARVAKALHGTLVSADDESDAETEARDGSIGNGGTADVKITLDEKETNRVNDDGLTLAQTVEHLKLELEREGYRPVSGDDGDDDDDDEEEEEVESTE
;
A
#
# COMPACT_ATOMS: atom_id res chain seq x y z
N MET A 1 11.21 -50.81 -31.28
CA MET A 1 11.70 -49.45 -31.56
C MET A 1 11.73 -48.72 -30.23
N SER A 2 12.87 -48.72 -29.56
CA SER A 2 12.97 -48.26 -28.17
C SER A 2 13.54 -46.84 -28.15
N CYS A 3 12.71 -45.86 -27.81
CA CYS A 3 13.15 -44.48 -27.60
C CYS A 3 14.08 -44.43 -26.38
N ARG A 4 15.33 -44.01 -26.57
CA ARG A 4 16.28 -43.76 -25.49
C ARG A 4 15.92 -42.43 -24.82
N PHE A 5 15.51 -42.49 -23.56
CA PHE A 5 15.24 -41.33 -22.72
C PHE A 5 16.58 -40.65 -22.39
N ASN A 6 16.80 -39.40 -22.83
CA ASN A 6 18.03 -38.65 -22.55
C ASN A 6 17.79 -37.70 -21.36
N PRO A 7 18.25 -38.05 -20.14
CA PRO A 7 17.93 -37.32 -18.92
C PRO A 7 18.46 -35.88 -18.92
N ILE A 8 19.52 -35.60 -19.69
CA ILE A 8 20.14 -34.27 -19.78
C ILE A 8 19.22 -33.27 -20.51
N ALA A 9 18.48 -33.73 -21.51
CA ALA A 9 17.52 -32.88 -22.23
C ALA A 9 16.33 -32.47 -21.36
N SER A 10 15.97 -33.30 -20.36
CA SER A 10 14.87 -33.03 -19.45
C SER A 10 15.20 -31.95 -18.40
N CYS A 11 16.47 -31.86 -17.96
CA CYS A 11 16.90 -30.82 -17.03
C CYS A 11 16.99 -29.43 -17.67
N ILE A 12 17.39 -29.34 -18.95
CA ILE A 12 17.48 -28.06 -19.68
C ILE A 12 16.09 -27.49 -19.96
N LEU A 13 15.09 -28.35 -20.23
CA LEU A 13 13.71 -27.91 -20.44
C LEU A 13 13.09 -27.35 -19.15
N LEU A 14 13.41 -27.92 -17.99
CA LEU A 14 12.93 -27.44 -16.68
C LEU A 14 13.54 -26.09 -16.30
N LEU A 15 14.83 -25.86 -16.60
CA LEU A 15 15.51 -24.59 -16.34
C LEU A 15 15.00 -23.44 -17.25
N ALA A 16 14.63 -23.75 -18.50
CA ALA A 16 14.05 -22.76 -19.42
C ALA A 16 12.62 -22.33 -19.03
N VAL A 17 11.85 -23.22 -18.40
CA VAL A 17 10.50 -22.90 -17.90
C VAL A 17 10.55 -22.03 -16.64
N LEU A 18 11.59 -22.18 -15.79
CA LEU A 18 11.79 -21.32 -14.62
C LEU A 18 12.23 -19.88 -14.97
N LEU A 19 12.92 -19.68 -16.09
CA LEU A 19 13.39 -18.34 -16.51
C LEU A 19 12.33 -17.50 -17.23
N CYS A 20 11.18 -18.07 -17.61
CA CYS A 20 10.10 -17.34 -18.31
C CYS A 20 8.97 -16.87 -17.39
N ALA A 21 9.02 -17.15 -16.08
CA ALA A 21 7.90 -16.91 -15.18
C ALA A 21 7.80 -15.48 -14.60
N SER A 22 8.74 -14.57 -14.88
CA SER A 22 8.87 -13.30 -14.14
C SER A 22 8.26 -12.04 -14.78
N ALA A 23 7.66 -12.11 -15.97
CA ALA A 23 7.31 -10.88 -16.73
C ALA A 23 5.84 -10.40 -16.62
N ALA A 24 4.97 -11.07 -15.87
CA ALA A 24 3.52 -10.79 -15.90
C ALA A 24 2.99 -9.86 -14.78
N GLN A 25 3.86 -9.27 -13.94
CA GLN A 25 3.45 -8.46 -12.78
C GLN A 25 3.70 -6.95 -12.92
N GLY A 26 3.95 -6.46 -14.13
CA GLY A 26 4.40 -5.07 -14.33
C GLY A 26 3.30 -4.01 -14.27
N GLN A 27 2.05 -4.32 -14.63
CA GLN A 27 1.05 -3.26 -14.74
C GLN A 27 0.39 -2.91 -13.41
N VAL A 28 0.41 -1.62 -13.10
CA VAL A 28 -0.11 -1.09 -11.83
C VAL A 28 -1.26 -0.13 -12.08
N LEU A 29 -2.12 0.03 -11.09
CA LEU A 29 -3.12 1.07 -11.00
C LEU A 29 -2.77 1.96 -9.82
N VAL A 30 -2.83 3.27 -10.04
CA VAL A 30 -2.66 4.26 -8.99
C VAL A 30 -3.98 4.96 -8.78
N TYR A 31 -4.49 4.87 -7.55
CA TYR A 31 -5.68 5.59 -7.13
C TYR A 31 -5.31 6.67 -6.12
N LYS A 32 -5.94 7.83 -6.19
CA LYS A 32 -5.98 8.81 -5.11
C LYS A 32 -6.93 8.34 -4.03
N PHE A 33 -6.50 8.46 -2.79
CA PHE A 33 -7.28 8.22 -1.59
C PHE A 33 -7.66 9.58 -0.99
N ASP A 34 -8.93 9.76 -0.66
CA ASP A 34 -9.44 10.94 0.01
C ASP A 34 -10.43 10.49 1.09
N THR A 35 -10.41 11.16 2.25
CA THR A 35 -11.40 10.95 3.31
C THR A 35 -12.28 12.19 3.47
N SER A 36 -13.53 11.97 3.90
CA SER A 36 -14.45 13.05 4.27
C SER A 36 -15.35 12.61 5.42
N ASP A 37 -16.08 13.58 5.97
CA ASP A 37 -17.16 13.32 6.93
C ASP A 37 -16.75 12.48 8.15
N ALA A 38 -15.49 12.65 8.59
CA ALA A 38 -14.94 11.97 9.76
C ALA A 38 -15.77 12.30 11.01
N LYS A 39 -16.20 11.25 11.72
CA LYS A 39 -17.04 11.32 12.92
C LYS A 39 -16.50 10.33 13.93
N GLY A 40 -16.34 10.75 15.18
CA GLY A 40 -15.85 9.88 16.24
C GLY A 40 -15.47 10.64 17.50
N ILE A 41 -14.91 9.89 18.44
CA ILE A 41 -14.31 10.39 19.68
C ILE A 41 -12.81 10.15 19.55
N ASN A 42 -12.00 11.21 19.72
CA ASN A 42 -10.54 11.22 19.53
C ASN A 42 -10.09 10.56 18.22
N PHE A 43 -10.93 10.68 17.18
CA PHE A 43 -10.72 9.99 15.91
C PHE A 43 -10.07 10.93 14.91
N HIS A 44 -8.80 10.65 14.64
CA HIS A 44 -7.98 11.35 13.66
C HIS A 44 -7.77 10.44 12.46
N THR A 45 -8.08 10.95 11.27
CA THR A 45 -7.99 10.18 10.03
C THR A 45 -6.98 10.80 9.08
N PHE A 46 -6.39 9.98 8.21
CA PHE A 46 -5.58 10.49 7.11
C PHE A 46 -6.43 11.32 6.17
N GLU A 47 -5.91 12.46 5.72
CA GLU A 47 -6.64 13.40 4.86
C GLU A 47 -6.73 12.90 3.42
N GLY A 48 -5.71 12.17 2.98
CA GLY A 48 -5.66 11.64 1.62
C GLY A 48 -4.45 10.73 1.40
N GLY A 49 -4.10 10.50 0.14
CA GLY A 49 -2.93 9.69 -0.20
C GLY A 49 -3.09 8.94 -1.52
N TYR A 50 -2.42 7.80 -1.63
CA TYR A 50 -2.47 6.92 -2.79
C TYR A 50 -2.68 5.46 -2.40
N VAL A 51 -3.36 4.72 -3.30
CA VAL A 51 -3.43 3.26 -3.28
C VAL A 51 -2.83 2.74 -4.57
N VAL A 52 -1.81 1.90 -4.46
CA VAL A 52 -1.14 1.26 -5.59
C VAL A 52 -1.48 -0.22 -5.59
N ALA A 53 -2.02 -0.73 -6.69
CA ALA A 53 -2.43 -2.13 -6.80
C ALA A 53 -2.12 -2.71 -8.20
N PRO A 54 -1.93 -4.03 -8.35
CA PRO A 54 -1.81 -4.66 -9.66
C PRO A 54 -3.07 -4.47 -10.52
N LEU A 55 -2.90 -4.32 -11.83
CA LEU A 55 -4.00 -4.13 -12.79
C LEU A 55 -5.07 -5.22 -12.71
N LEU A 56 -4.65 -6.45 -12.45
CA LEU A 56 -5.54 -7.62 -12.38
C LEU A 56 -6.11 -7.87 -10.97
N GLY A 57 -5.85 -6.96 -10.02
CA GLY A 57 -6.12 -7.16 -8.60
C GLY A 57 -5.02 -7.96 -7.91
N GLY A 58 -5.06 -7.96 -6.58
CA GLY A 58 -3.98 -8.46 -5.72
C GLY A 58 -3.75 -7.53 -4.55
N ASP A 59 -2.64 -7.75 -3.86
CA ASP A 59 -2.25 -6.96 -2.70
C ASP A 59 -1.98 -5.51 -3.12
N ALA A 60 -2.44 -4.58 -2.29
CA ALA A 60 -2.35 -3.15 -2.53
C ALA A 60 -1.48 -2.51 -1.44
N THR A 61 -0.69 -1.52 -1.84
CA THR A 61 0.07 -0.67 -0.93
C THR A 61 -0.63 0.65 -0.76
N PHE A 62 -0.79 1.09 0.48
CA PHE A 62 -1.36 2.39 0.82
C PHE A 62 -0.22 3.35 1.17
N LEU A 63 -0.27 4.56 0.63
CA LEU A 63 0.54 5.71 1.03
C LEU A 63 -0.43 6.76 1.57
N LEU A 64 -0.63 6.79 2.88
CA LEU A 64 -1.61 7.66 3.54
C LEU A 64 -0.92 8.94 4.01
N THR A 65 -1.60 10.07 3.93
CA THR A 65 -1.03 11.39 4.24
C THR A 65 -1.84 12.11 5.31
N THR A 66 -1.17 12.84 6.19
CA THR A 66 -1.76 13.70 7.21
C THR A 66 -1.06 15.06 7.25
N LYS A 67 -1.76 16.08 7.75
CA LYS A 67 -1.20 17.42 8.02
C LYS A 67 -1.27 17.83 9.49
N GLU A 68 -1.79 16.96 10.36
CA GLU A 68 -2.11 17.28 11.75
C GLU A 68 -0.86 17.69 12.55
N ASP A 69 0.23 16.91 12.45
CA ASP A 69 1.53 17.21 13.07
C ASP A 69 2.57 17.62 12.02
N GLY A 70 2.09 18.38 11.02
CA GLY A 70 2.84 18.69 9.82
C GLY A 70 2.58 17.68 8.71
N ARG A 71 3.19 17.93 7.55
CA ARG A 71 2.98 17.11 6.36
C ARG A 71 3.74 15.79 6.53
N GLN A 72 3.01 14.72 6.84
CA GLN A 72 3.56 13.39 6.99
C GLN A 72 2.87 12.36 6.09
N TYR A 73 3.58 11.29 5.74
CA TYR A 73 3.01 10.14 5.06
C TYR A 73 3.41 8.83 5.72
N LEU A 74 2.49 7.86 5.70
CA LEU A 74 2.68 6.50 6.18
C LEU A 74 2.53 5.52 5.01
N GLU A 75 3.47 4.60 4.88
CA GLU A 75 3.33 3.46 3.98
C GLU A 75 2.77 2.25 4.72
N SER A 76 1.77 1.60 4.12
CA SER A 76 1.30 0.28 4.54
C SER A 76 1.41 -0.68 3.35
N SER A 77 2.57 -1.35 3.25
CA SER A 77 2.85 -2.35 2.22
C SER A 77 2.00 -3.60 2.44
N GLY A 78 1.24 -4.00 1.42
CA GLY A 78 0.25 -5.08 1.56
C GLY A 78 -0.89 -4.75 2.55
N GLY A 79 -1.09 -3.47 2.88
CA GLY A 79 -2.12 -3.01 3.82
C GLY A 79 -3.56 -3.27 3.38
N GLY A 80 -3.77 -3.69 2.14
CA GLY A 80 -5.08 -4.16 1.68
C GLY A 80 -5.01 -4.89 0.35
N ARG A 81 -6.16 -5.02 -0.31
CA ARG A 81 -6.32 -5.80 -1.53
C ARG A 81 -7.33 -5.17 -2.48
N LEU A 82 -7.02 -5.18 -3.78
CA LEU A 82 -7.95 -4.89 -4.86
C LEU A 82 -8.44 -6.20 -5.48
N PHE A 83 -9.77 -6.35 -5.64
CA PHE A 83 -10.35 -7.50 -6.32
C PHE A 83 -11.67 -7.15 -7.00
N THR A 84 -12.19 -8.07 -7.83
CA THR A 84 -13.52 -7.95 -8.45
C THR A 84 -14.52 -8.84 -7.73
N ALA A 85 -15.57 -8.25 -7.16
CA ALA A 85 -16.72 -8.97 -6.65
C ALA A 85 -17.77 -9.17 -7.76
N VAL A 86 -18.44 -10.32 -7.77
CA VAL A 86 -19.50 -10.65 -8.72
C VAL A 86 -20.76 -11.05 -7.95
N SER A 87 -21.88 -10.37 -8.20
CA SER A 87 -23.16 -10.68 -7.58
C SER A 87 -23.82 -11.93 -8.19
N GLY A 88 -24.85 -12.46 -7.53
CA GLY A 88 -25.68 -13.54 -8.09
C GLY A 88 -26.40 -13.18 -9.40
N SER A 89 -26.64 -11.88 -9.65
CA SER A 89 -27.18 -11.36 -10.92
C SER A 89 -26.11 -11.20 -12.02
N GLY A 90 -24.82 -11.37 -11.69
CA GLY A 90 -23.70 -11.19 -12.61
C GLY A 90 -23.12 -9.77 -12.64
N ASP A 91 -23.60 -8.87 -11.77
CA ASP A 91 -23.04 -7.51 -11.65
C ASP A 91 -21.63 -7.57 -11.07
N LYS A 92 -20.71 -6.80 -11.65
CA LYS A 92 -19.30 -6.78 -11.24
C LYS A 92 -18.94 -5.45 -10.61
N LYS A 93 -18.33 -5.49 -9.43
CA LYS A 93 -17.80 -4.32 -8.72
C LYS A 93 -16.32 -4.51 -8.46
N ALA A 94 -15.53 -3.44 -8.62
CA ALA A 94 -14.20 -3.41 -8.04
C ALA A 94 -14.34 -3.16 -6.53
N VAL A 95 -13.52 -3.82 -5.73
CA VAL A 95 -13.51 -3.70 -4.27
C VAL A 95 -12.08 -3.51 -3.81
N ILE A 96 -11.86 -2.47 -3.00
CA ILE A 96 -10.66 -2.29 -2.19
C ILE A 96 -11.04 -2.57 -0.75
N SER A 97 -10.34 -3.51 -0.12
CA SER A 97 -10.49 -3.83 1.29
C SER A 97 -9.15 -3.74 1.99
N ALA A 98 -9.11 -3.11 3.16
CA ALA A 98 -7.95 -3.08 4.04
C ALA A 98 -8.39 -3.31 5.48
N SER A 99 -7.51 -3.89 6.28
CA SER A 99 -7.72 -4.05 7.71
C SER A 99 -6.39 -3.91 8.44
N THR A 100 -6.38 -3.15 9.52
CA THR A 100 -5.26 -3.03 10.44
C THR A 100 -5.64 -3.72 11.75
N GLY A 101 -4.70 -4.47 12.34
CA GLY A 101 -4.96 -5.23 13.56
C GLY A 101 -3.67 -5.69 14.26
N LEU A 102 -2.61 -4.89 14.16
CA LEU A 102 -1.40 -5.12 14.94
C LEU A 102 -1.43 -4.14 16.13
N GLY A 103 -1.68 -4.65 17.34
CA GLY A 103 -1.79 -3.84 18.57
C GLY A 103 -3.24 -3.67 19.06
N ALA A 104 -3.46 -2.64 19.89
CA ALA A 104 -4.78 -2.27 20.44
C ALA A 104 -5.67 -1.51 19.43
N ALA A 105 -5.06 -0.91 18.40
CA ALA A 105 -5.77 -0.24 17.32
C ALA A 105 -6.29 -1.22 16.25
N GLU A 106 -7.61 -1.30 16.12
CA GLU A 106 -8.30 -2.00 15.03
C GLU A 106 -8.85 -1.02 14.00
N GLY A 107 -8.70 -1.37 12.72
CA GLY A 107 -9.20 -0.56 11.62
C GLY A 107 -9.66 -1.42 10.45
N ALA A 108 -10.71 -0.99 9.78
CA ALA A 108 -11.23 -1.63 8.58
C ALA A 108 -11.66 -0.59 7.55
N LEU A 109 -11.33 -0.84 6.29
CA LEU A 109 -11.74 -0.04 5.14
C LEU A 109 -12.34 -0.97 4.10
N VAL A 110 -13.52 -0.61 3.61
CA VAL A 110 -14.12 -1.26 2.43
C VAL A 110 -14.65 -0.19 1.50
N ALA A 111 -14.15 -0.17 0.26
CA ALA A 111 -14.62 0.71 -0.81
C ALA A 111 -14.98 -0.11 -2.05
N LEU A 112 -16.10 0.24 -2.69
CA LEU A 112 -16.64 -0.45 -3.85
C LEU A 112 -16.98 0.53 -4.98
N GLY A 113 -16.80 0.09 -6.22
CA GLY A 113 -16.98 0.92 -7.41
C GLY A 113 -17.43 0.13 -8.63
N ASP A 114 -18.15 0.79 -9.54
CA ASP A 114 -18.52 0.21 -10.82
C ASP A 114 -17.33 0.08 -11.74
N ILE A 115 -17.17 -1.09 -12.38
CA ILE A 115 -16.14 -1.33 -13.40
C ILE A 115 -16.59 -0.68 -14.72
N ASN A 116 -16.52 0.65 -14.78
CA ASN A 116 -17.10 1.49 -15.84
C ASN A 116 -16.07 2.27 -16.67
N HIS A 117 -14.77 2.09 -16.40
CA HIS A 117 -13.71 2.82 -17.07
C HIS A 117 -12.72 1.88 -17.74
N THR A 118 -12.15 2.30 -18.86
CA THR A 118 -11.20 1.49 -19.65
C THR A 118 -9.84 2.16 -19.61
N VAL A 119 -8.86 1.45 -19.06
CA VAL A 119 -7.46 1.88 -19.07
C VAL A 119 -6.74 1.13 -20.18
N LYS A 120 -5.97 1.86 -20.98
CA LYS A 120 -5.13 1.32 -22.04
C LYS A 120 -3.67 1.52 -21.63
N ILE A 121 -2.99 0.42 -21.34
CA ILE A 121 -1.57 0.42 -20.96
C ILE A 121 -0.76 -0.04 -22.16
N SER A 122 0.16 0.79 -22.61
CA SER A 122 1.01 0.49 -23.76
C SER A 122 2.45 0.32 -23.29
N SER A 123 2.93 -0.92 -23.33
CA SER A 123 4.33 -1.25 -23.14
C SER A 123 5.01 -1.49 -24.49
N PRO A 124 6.36 -1.44 -24.58
CA PRO A 124 7.08 -1.82 -25.79
C PRO A 124 6.75 -3.23 -26.29
N ALA A 125 6.40 -4.14 -25.39
CA ALA A 125 6.11 -5.54 -25.72
C ALA A 125 4.64 -5.80 -26.08
N SER A 126 3.70 -5.04 -25.51
CA SER A 126 2.27 -5.27 -25.70
C SER A 126 1.42 -4.07 -25.29
N THR A 127 0.22 -3.97 -25.87
CA THR A 127 -0.83 -3.06 -25.39
C THR A 127 -1.92 -3.89 -24.72
N ILE A 128 -2.19 -3.57 -23.46
CA ILE A 128 -3.22 -4.21 -22.64
C ILE A 128 -4.37 -3.21 -22.46
N THR A 129 -5.60 -3.69 -22.63
CA THR A 129 -6.81 -2.91 -22.34
C THR A 129 -7.58 -3.62 -21.24
N ALA A 130 -7.82 -2.93 -20.13
CA ALA A 130 -8.52 -3.47 -18.98
C ALA A 130 -9.67 -2.55 -18.58
N ARG A 131 -10.75 -3.14 -18.05
CA ARG A 131 -11.83 -2.37 -17.42
C ARG A 131 -11.60 -2.33 -15.92
N VAL A 132 -11.65 -1.12 -15.36
CA VAL A 132 -11.42 -0.84 -13.93
C VAL A 132 -12.52 0.09 -13.41
N ALA A 133 -12.55 0.31 -12.10
CA ALA A 133 -13.40 1.34 -11.54
C ALA A 133 -12.73 2.71 -11.63
N LYS A 134 -13.46 3.73 -12.09
CA LYS A 134 -12.94 5.11 -12.06
C LYS A 134 -12.94 5.68 -10.64
N ALA A 135 -13.94 5.30 -9.86
CA ALA A 135 -14.09 5.73 -8.48
C ALA A 135 -14.67 4.58 -7.66
N LEU A 136 -14.19 4.44 -6.43
CA LEU A 136 -14.73 3.57 -5.40
C LEU A 136 -15.14 4.44 -4.22
N HIS A 137 -16.27 4.09 -3.62
CA HIS A 137 -16.79 4.76 -2.43
C HIS A 137 -16.92 3.73 -1.32
N GLY A 138 -16.56 4.15 -0.11
CA GLY A 138 -16.45 3.26 1.02
C GLY A 138 -16.55 3.95 2.35
N THR A 139 -16.34 3.17 3.38
CA THR A 139 -16.27 3.63 4.76
C THR A 139 -15.02 3.06 5.38
N LEU A 140 -14.31 3.91 6.11
CA LEU A 140 -13.26 3.54 7.04
C LEU A 140 -13.85 3.56 8.44
N VAL A 141 -13.54 2.54 9.23
CA VAL A 141 -13.90 2.41 10.64
C VAL A 141 -12.62 2.13 11.39
N SER A 142 -12.44 2.81 12.53
CA SER A 142 -11.32 2.52 13.43
C SER A 142 -11.79 2.61 14.87
N ALA A 143 -11.21 1.78 15.73
CA ALA A 143 -11.37 1.84 17.16
C ALA A 143 -10.09 1.35 17.83
N ASP A 144 -9.69 2.02 18.89
CA ASP A 144 -8.60 1.65 19.78
C ASP A 144 -9.07 1.94 21.21
N ASP A 145 -8.98 0.96 22.12
CA ASP A 145 -9.34 1.22 23.51
C ASP A 145 -8.21 1.89 24.30
N GLU A 146 -7.00 1.95 23.73
CA GLU A 146 -5.76 2.46 24.32
C GLU A 146 -5.51 1.90 25.73
N SER A 147 -6.04 0.70 26.02
CA SER A 147 -6.03 0.14 27.37
C SER A 147 -4.63 -0.27 27.84
N ASP A 148 -3.73 -0.51 26.90
CA ASP A 148 -2.32 -0.83 27.11
C ASP A 148 -1.38 0.39 26.91
N ALA A 149 -1.91 1.60 26.70
CA ALA A 149 -1.08 2.79 26.53
C ALA A 149 -0.37 3.15 27.85
N GLU A 150 0.96 3.29 27.82
CA GLU A 150 1.75 3.63 29.01
C GLU A 150 1.51 5.07 29.51
N THR A 151 0.98 5.93 28.64
CA THR A 151 0.65 7.32 28.93
C THR A 151 -0.67 7.71 28.30
N GLU A 152 -1.49 8.49 29.02
CA GLU A 152 -2.66 9.15 28.45
C GLU A 152 -2.24 10.07 27.28
N ALA A 153 -3.14 10.26 26.32
CA ALA A 153 -2.94 11.25 25.27
C ALA A 153 -2.70 12.65 25.88
N ARG A 154 -2.05 13.54 25.13
CA ARG A 154 -1.69 14.90 25.62
C ARG A 154 -2.89 15.73 26.09
N ASP A 155 -4.09 15.39 25.64
CA ASP A 155 -5.35 16.03 26.01
C ASP A 155 -6.11 15.30 27.15
N GLY A 156 -5.52 14.23 27.71
CA GLY A 156 -6.12 13.39 28.76
C GLY A 156 -7.19 12.45 28.25
N SER A 157 -7.27 12.23 26.93
CA SER A 157 -8.18 11.26 26.36
C SER A 157 -7.65 9.82 26.48
N ILE A 158 -8.59 8.87 26.54
CA ILE A 158 -8.32 7.43 26.54
C ILE A 158 -9.26 6.81 25.52
N GLY A 159 -8.65 6.12 24.57
CA GLY A 159 -9.32 5.41 23.51
C GLY A 159 -9.79 6.33 22.39
N ASN A 160 -9.88 5.77 21.20
CA ASN A 160 -10.42 6.41 20.03
C ASN A 160 -11.43 5.52 19.32
N GLY A 161 -12.33 6.13 18.58
CA GLY A 161 -13.32 5.39 17.82
C GLY A 161 -14.08 6.28 16.85
N GLY A 162 -14.12 5.88 15.59
CA GLY A 162 -14.78 6.68 14.58
C GLY A 162 -14.92 6.02 13.22
N THR A 163 -15.56 6.77 12.34
CA THR A 163 -15.79 6.40 10.96
C THR A 163 -15.52 7.59 10.05
N ALA A 164 -15.02 7.34 8.85
CA ALA A 164 -14.91 8.34 7.80
C ALA A 164 -15.46 7.78 6.49
N ASP A 165 -16.05 8.65 5.67
CA ASP A 165 -16.36 8.32 4.29
C ASP A 165 -15.07 8.35 3.48
N VAL A 166 -14.91 7.36 2.60
CA VAL A 166 -13.70 7.23 1.78
C VAL A 166 -14.06 7.26 0.31
N LYS A 167 -13.28 8.02 -0.44
CA LYS A 167 -13.34 8.08 -1.90
C LYS A 167 -11.98 7.71 -2.46
N ILE A 168 -11.96 6.69 -3.32
CA ILE A 168 -10.75 6.21 -3.98
C ILE A 168 -10.94 6.42 -5.48
N THR A 169 -10.20 7.35 -6.10
CA THR A 169 -10.39 7.75 -7.50
C THR A 169 -9.18 7.37 -8.33
N LEU A 170 -9.37 6.78 -9.50
CA LEU A 170 -8.26 6.43 -10.40
C LEU A 170 -7.49 7.69 -10.80
N ASP A 171 -6.19 7.73 -10.52
CA ASP A 171 -5.29 8.72 -11.09
C ASP A 171 -4.82 8.20 -12.44
N GLU A 172 -5.57 8.54 -13.49
CA GLU A 172 -5.27 8.12 -14.86
C GLU A 172 -3.92 8.66 -15.33
N LYS A 173 -3.55 9.89 -14.93
CA LYS A 173 -2.28 10.50 -15.32
C LYS A 173 -1.14 9.70 -14.71
N GLU A 174 -1.25 9.40 -13.42
CA GLU A 174 -0.21 8.68 -12.71
C GLU A 174 -0.09 7.23 -13.15
N THR A 175 -1.23 6.55 -13.25
CA THR A 175 -1.32 5.20 -13.79
C THR A 175 -0.65 5.13 -15.15
N ASN A 176 -0.96 6.03 -16.08
CA ASN A 176 -0.33 6.00 -17.40
C ASN A 176 1.18 6.26 -17.31
N ARG A 177 1.61 7.28 -16.54
CA ARG A 177 3.04 7.62 -16.39
C ARG A 177 3.86 6.43 -15.90
N VAL A 178 3.48 5.82 -14.78
CA VAL A 178 4.28 4.74 -14.17
C VAL A 178 4.30 3.48 -15.02
N ASN A 179 3.22 3.22 -15.77
CA ASN A 179 3.18 2.09 -16.70
C ASN A 179 3.96 2.36 -17.99
N ASP A 180 3.94 3.59 -18.51
CA ASP A 180 4.73 4.00 -19.67
C ASP A 180 6.24 3.92 -19.36
N ASP A 181 6.62 4.28 -18.14
CA ASP A 181 7.97 4.15 -17.60
C ASP A 181 8.34 2.70 -17.23
N GLY A 182 7.38 1.77 -17.29
CA GLY A 182 7.58 0.35 -16.99
C GLY A 182 7.92 0.07 -15.53
N LEU A 183 7.46 0.92 -14.60
CA LEU A 183 7.71 0.76 -13.18
C LEU A 183 6.94 -0.42 -12.60
N THR A 184 7.60 -1.18 -11.74
CA THR A 184 6.97 -2.20 -10.89
C THR A 184 6.13 -1.56 -9.79
N LEU A 185 5.34 -2.37 -9.06
CA LEU A 185 4.59 -1.91 -7.89
C LEU A 185 5.50 -1.22 -6.86
N ALA A 186 6.61 -1.86 -6.48
CA ALA A 186 7.55 -1.29 -5.51
C ALA A 186 8.17 0.03 -6.01
N GLN A 187 8.60 0.06 -7.29
CA GLN A 187 9.15 1.29 -7.88
C GLN A 187 8.11 2.42 -7.99
N THR A 188 6.85 2.07 -8.23
CA THR A 188 5.73 3.03 -8.25
C THR A 188 5.51 3.63 -6.87
N VAL A 189 5.55 2.81 -5.82
CA VAL A 189 5.45 3.28 -4.43
C VAL A 189 6.60 4.24 -4.10
N GLU A 190 7.85 3.86 -4.39
CA GLU A 190 9.01 4.74 -4.19
C GLU A 190 8.92 6.05 -4.98
N HIS A 191 8.47 5.97 -6.23
CA HIS A 191 8.23 7.14 -7.07
C HIS A 191 7.22 8.09 -6.41
N LEU A 192 6.09 7.58 -5.93
CA LEU A 192 5.06 8.39 -5.24
C LEU A 192 5.56 8.98 -3.91
N LYS A 193 6.38 8.27 -3.14
CA LYS A 193 7.02 8.81 -1.93
C LYS A 193 7.87 10.04 -2.28
N LEU A 194 8.71 9.95 -3.30
CA LEU A 194 9.53 11.08 -3.75
C LEU A 194 8.68 12.28 -4.20
N GLU A 195 7.49 12.04 -4.76
CA GLU A 195 6.57 13.14 -5.09
C GLU A 195 5.96 13.78 -3.85
N LEU A 196 5.52 12.98 -2.89
CA LEU A 196 5.05 13.46 -1.59
C LEU A 196 6.15 14.27 -0.88
N GLU A 197 7.39 13.82 -0.89
CA GLU A 197 8.53 14.55 -0.33
C GLU A 197 8.77 15.89 -1.03
N ARG A 198 8.65 15.93 -2.36
CA ARG A 198 8.72 17.20 -3.13
C ARG A 198 7.57 18.15 -2.79
N GLU A 199 6.42 17.63 -2.40
CA GLU A 199 5.28 18.41 -1.88
C GLU A 199 5.44 18.81 -0.40
N GLY A 200 6.57 18.45 0.23
CA GLY A 200 6.93 18.79 1.59
C GLY A 200 6.42 17.81 2.64
N TYR A 201 5.90 16.65 2.25
CA TYR A 201 5.62 15.57 3.18
C TYR A 201 6.91 14.88 3.63
N ARG A 202 6.88 14.25 4.80
CA ARG A 202 7.97 13.44 5.34
C ARG A 202 7.43 12.08 5.76
N PRO A 203 8.22 11.00 5.73
CA PRO A 203 7.77 9.75 6.32
C PRO A 203 7.41 9.99 7.79
N VAL A 204 6.34 9.36 8.28
CA VAL A 204 6.14 9.23 9.73
C VAL A 204 7.37 8.53 10.25
N SER A 205 8.13 9.20 11.13
CA SER A 205 9.23 8.57 11.84
C SER A 205 8.65 7.38 12.58
N GLY A 206 8.92 6.18 12.08
CA GLY A 206 8.88 5.02 12.95
C GLY A 206 9.81 5.36 14.11
N ASP A 207 9.36 5.09 15.32
CA ASP A 207 10.23 4.87 16.45
C ASP A 207 11.12 3.66 16.10
N ASP A 208 12.09 3.88 15.20
CA ASP A 208 13.20 2.99 14.95
C ASP A 208 14.04 3.12 16.22
N GLY A 209 13.61 2.36 17.24
CA GLY A 209 14.05 2.52 18.61
C GLY A 209 15.56 2.61 18.71
N ASP A 210 16.01 3.61 19.48
CA ASP A 210 17.23 3.59 20.26
C ASP A 210 18.34 2.72 19.68
N ASP A 211 18.95 3.17 18.57
CA ASP A 211 20.39 2.99 18.40
C ASP A 211 21.04 3.90 19.46
N ASP A 212 20.96 3.48 20.73
CA ASP A 212 21.83 3.95 21.79
C ASP A 212 23.26 3.57 21.34
N ASP A 213 23.91 4.53 20.68
CA ASP A 213 25.36 4.58 20.56
C ASP A 213 25.92 4.58 21.99
N ASP A 214 26.17 3.38 22.53
CA ASP A 214 27.04 3.12 23.67
C ASP A 214 28.43 3.66 23.30
N ASP A 215 28.64 4.94 23.57
CA ASP A 215 29.96 5.57 23.65
C ASP A 215 30.77 4.81 24.72
N GLU A 216 31.52 3.79 24.28
CA GLU A 216 32.54 3.13 25.10
C GLU A 216 33.57 4.18 25.56
N GLU A 217 33.40 4.70 26.77
CA GLU A 217 34.44 5.46 27.47
C GLU A 217 35.64 4.52 27.72
N GLU A 218 36.67 4.62 26.87
CA GLU A 218 37.98 4.04 27.14
C GLU A 218 38.58 4.71 28.39
N GLU A 219 38.46 4.06 29.56
CA GLU A 219 39.25 4.42 30.75
C GLU A 219 40.75 4.17 30.47
N GLU A 220 41.50 5.25 30.24
CA GLU A 220 42.96 5.22 30.32
C GLU A 220 43.40 4.89 31.75
N VAL A 221 43.86 3.66 31.97
CA VAL A 221 44.50 3.25 33.23
C VAL A 221 45.88 3.90 33.32
N GLU A 222 45.96 5.02 34.04
CA GLU A 222 47.21 5.68 34.43
C GLU A 222 48.01 4.75 35.37
N SER A 223 49.09 4.17 34.85
CA SER A 223 50.04 3.39 35.65
C SER A 223 50.93 4.33 36.48
N THR A 224 50.63 4.49 37.76
CA THR A 224 51.58 5.04 38.73
C THR A 224 52.58 3.99 39.22
N GLU A 225 53.81 4.47 39.37
CA GLU A 225 55.11 3.85 39.65
C GLU A 225 55.19 2.84 40.81
#